data_AF-A8TBJ2-F1
#
_entry.id   AF-A8TBJ2-F1
#
_cell.length_a   1.000
_cell.length_b   1.000
_cell.length_c   1.000
_cell.angle_alpha   90.00
_cell.angle_beta   90.00
_cell.angle_gamma   90.00
#
_symmetry.space_group_name_H-M   'P 1'
#
loop_
_entity.id
_entity.type
_entity.pdbx_description
1 polymer ?
#
loop_
_entity_poly.entity_id
_entity_poly.type
_entity_poly.pdbx_seq_one_letter_code
_entity_poly.pdbx_strand_id
1 'polypeptide(L)'
;MSKWITALLISLLSLPSMAGQFKTMKDIEVHYIAFNSTFLTPKIARSYDIKRNNYNAVLNISVLDSASLGKPAVEAQISGQAKNLIGQTQKLTFREVKEGDAIYYLAE
;
A
#
# COMPACT_ATOMS: atom_id res chain seq x y z
N MET A 1 42.12 12.42 15.37
CA MET A 1 41.93 11.19 14.57
C MET A 1 40.99 10.18 15.20
N SER A 2 41.13 9.79 16.48
CA SER A 2 40.26 8.79 17.13
C SER A 2 38.75 9.00 16.95
N LYS A 3 38.23 10.23 17.13
CA LYS A 3 36.78 10.53 17.00
C LYS A 3 36.19 10.24 15.61
N TRP A 4 36.98 10.40 14.55
CA TRP A 4 36.54 10.14 13.17
C TRP A 4 36.49 8.64 12.86
N ILE A 5 37.41 7.87 13.44
CA ILE A 5 37.42 6.41 13.34
C ILE A 5 36.20 5.85 14.08
N THR A 6 35.88 6.36 15.26
CA THR A 6 34.69 5.94 16.02
C THR A 6 33.39 6.26 15.28
N ALA A 7 33.28 7.45 14.65
CA ALA A 7 32.12 7.82 13.84
C ALA A 7 31.95 6.91 12.61
N LEU A 8 33.05 6.58 11.93
CA LEU A 8 33.03 5.63 10.80
C LEU A 8 32.60 4.23 11.26
N LEU A 9 33.09 3.78 12.41
CA LEU A 9 32.71 2.47 12.98
C LEU A 9 31.23 2.39 13.34
N ILE A 10 30.64 3.48 13.84
CA ILE A 10 29.21 3.54 14.18
C ILE A 10 28.34 3.51 12.90
N SER A 11 28.82 4.10 11.80
CA SER A 11 28.07 4.08 10.53
C SER A 11 27.92 2.67 9.95
N LEU A 12 28.86 1.76 10.23
CA LEU A 12 28.81 0.36 9.82
C LEU A 12 27.73 -0.46 10.57
N LEU A 13 27.14 0.09 11.64
CA LEU A 13 26.07 -0.53 12.40
C LEU A 13 24.67 -0.17 11.87
N SER A 14 24.55 0.59 10.78
CA SER A 14 23.24 0.88 10.18
C SER A 14 22.68 -0.36 9.48
N LEU A 15 21.79 -1.07 10.18
CA LEU A 15 21.06 -2.20 9.60
C LEU A 15 19.97 -1.70 8.64
N PRO A 16 19.71 -2.42 7.54
CA PRO A 16 18.58 -2.12 6.67
C PRO A 16 17.26 -2.30 7.41
N SER A 17 16.37 -1.31 7.30
CA SER A 17 15.02 -1.39 7.87
C SER A 17 14.10 -2.21 6.97
N MET A 18 13.35 -3.15 7.55
CA MET A 18 12.22 -3.79 6.88
C MET A 18 10.98 -2.93 7.05
N ALA A 19 10.76 -1.98 6.14
CA ALA A 19 9.74 -0.93 6.27
C ALA A 19 8.51 -1.09 5.35
N GLY A 20 8.25 -2.27 4.79
CA GLY A 20 7.14 -2.48 3.84
C GLY A 20 5.86 -3.00 4.50
N GLN A 21 4.71 -2.44 4.13
CA GLN A 21 3.39 -2.95 4.52
C GLN A 21 2.80 -3.81 3.38
N PHE A 22 3.12 -5.10 3.40
CA PHE A 22 2.64 -6.08 2.43
C PHE A 22 2.55 -7.49 2.99
N LYS A 23 1.87 -8.37 2.27
CA LYS A 23 1.88 -9.83 2.49
C LYS A 23 2.49 -10.54 1.29
N THR A 24 3.46 -11.39 1.54
CA THR A 24 4.05 -12.25 0.51
C THR A 24 3.22 -13.53 0.36
N MET A 25 2.91 -13.89 -0.88
CA MET A 25 2.21 -15.13 -1.22
C MET A 25 2.89 -15.76 -2.44
N LYS A 26 3.66 -16.84 -2.24
CA LYS A 26 4.51 -17.43 -3.29
C LYS A 26 5.38 -16.34 -3.95
N ASP A 27 5.14 -16.08 -5.23
CA ASP A 27 5.91 -15.16 -6.06
C ASP A 27 5.30 -13.76 -6.15
N ILE A 28 4.28 -13.44 -5.34
CA ILE A 28 3.69 -12.09 -5.31
C ILE A 28 3.81 -11.40 -3.95
N GLU A 29 3.86 -10.08 -3.98
CA GLU A 29 3.67 -9.21 -2.81
C GLU A 29 2.36 -8.43 -2.94
N VAL A 30 1.48 -8.57 -1.96
CA VAL A 30 0.24 -7.82 -1.84
C VAL A 30 0.46 -6.65 -0.90
N HIS A 31 0.71 -5.47 -1.46
CA HIS A 31 0.86 -4.23 -0.72
C HIS A 31 -0.53 -3.67 -0.41
N TYR A 32 -0.70 -3.16 0.81
CA TYR A 32 -2.00 -2.64 1.25
C TYR A 32 -1.83 -1.41 2.13
N ILE A 33 -2.75 -0.47 2.00
CA ILE A 33 -2.82 0.69 2.88
C ILE A 33 -4.27 1.14 3.04
N ALA A 34 -4.66 1.41 4.28
CA ALA A 34 -5.94 2.05 4.59
C ALA A 34 -5.65 3.46 5.11
N PHE A 35 -6.30 4.46 4.54
CA PHE A 35 -6.09 5.86 4.91
C PHE A 35 -7.38 6.67 4.76
N ASN A 36 -7.44 7.86 5.35
CA ASN A 36 -8.62 8.72 5.22
C ASN A 36 -8.69 9.31 3.80
N SER A 37 -9.88 9.35 3.20
CA SER A 37 -10.08 9.90 1.84
C SER A 37 -9.56 11.33 1.65
N THR A 38 -9.42 12.11 2.73
CA THR A 38 -8.85 13.46 2.68
C THR A 38 -7.37 13.52 2.29
N PHE A 39 -6.63 12.42 2.43
CA PHE A 39 -5.23 12.29 1.97
C PHE A 39 -5.13 12.31 0.44
N LEU A 40 -6.18 11.93 -0.28
CA LEU A 40 -6.20 12.07 -1.74
C LEU A 40 -6.21 13.56 -2.09
N THR A 41 -5.43 13.92 -3.11
CA THR A 41 -5.53 15.28 -3.68
C THR A 41 -6.92 15.47 -4.29
N PRO A 42 -7.44 16.71 -4.36
CA PRO A 42 -8.73 16.99 -5.01
C PRO A 42 -8.80 16.48 -6.45
N LYS A 43 -7.68 16.49 -7.18
CA LYS A 43 -7.60 16.00 -8.56
C LYS A 43 -7.82 14.49 -8.62
N ILE A 44 -7.07 13.72 -7.84
CA ILE A 44 -7.15 12.25 -7.82
C ILE A 44 -8.53 11.79 -7.34
N ALA A 45 -9.04 12.40 -6.27
CA ALA A 45 -10.38 12.07 -5.77
C ALA A 45 -11.47 12.30 -6.82
N ARG A 46 -11.40 13.39 -7.61
CA ARG A 46 -12.34 13.63 -8.72
C ARG A 46 -12.16 12.64 -9.87
N SER A 47 -10.92 12.31 -10.24
CA SER A 47 -10.63 11.34 -11.29
C SER A 47 -11.22 9.96 -10.99
N TYR A 48 -11.28 9.58 -9.72
CA TYR A 48 -11.80 8.28 -9.28
C TYR A 48 -13.16 8.37 -8.59
N ASP A 49 -13.85 9.51 -8.67
CA ASP A 49 -15.17 9.72 -8.05
C ASP A 49 -15.24 9.34 -6.56
N ILE A 50 -14.16 9.64 -5.82
CA ILE A 50 -14.04 9.37 -4.38
C ILE A 50 -14.43 10.63 -3.61
N LYS A 51 -15.42 10.51 -2.72
CA LYS A 51 -15.85 11.64 -1.88
C LYS A 51 -14.87 11.85 -0.71
N ARG A 52 -14.12 12.95 -0.76
CA ARG A 52 -13.21 13.36 0.32
C ARG A 52 -13.99 13.83 1.54
N ASN A 53 -13.87 13.12 2.66
CA ASN A 53 -14.36 13.55 3.97
C ASN A 53 -13.64 12.79 5.11
N ASN A 54 -13.73 13.31 6.34
CA ASN A 54 -13.03 12.77 7.52
C ASN A 54 -13.57 11.42 8.02
N TYR A 55 -14.69 10.93 7.50
CA TYR A 55 -15.32 9.67 7.92
C TYR A 55 -15.12 8.53 6.91
N ASN A 56 -14.82 8.84 5.64
CA ASN A 56 -14.57 7.85 4.61
C ASN A 56 -13.10 7.45 4.61
N ALA A 57 -12.86 6.15 4.77
CA ALA A 57 -11.57 5.54 4.53
C ALA A 57 -11.48 5.07 3.08
N VAL A 58 -10.26 4.97 2.56
CA VAL A 58 -9.95 4.31 1.29
C VAL A 58 -8.96 3.20 1.60
N LEU A 59 -9.29 1.98 1.16
CA LEU A 59 -8.37 0.85 1.12
C LEU A 59 -7.78 0.77 -0.29
N ASN A 60 -6.46 0.86 -0.39
CA ASN A 60 -5.71 0.62 -1.62
C ASN A 60 -4.95 -0.70 -1.48
N ILE A 61 -5.09 -1.56 -2.49
CA ILE A 61 -4.32 -2.79 -2.65
C ILE A 61 -3.58 -2.74 -3.98
N SER A 62 -2.31 -3.11 -3.98
CA SER A 62 -1.55 -3.39 -5.20
C SER A 62 -0.87 -4.76 -5.10
N VAL A 63 -0.81 -5.46 -6.23
CA VAL A 63 -0.20 -6.79 -6.32
C VAL A 63 1.00 -6.69 -7.24
N LEU A 64 2.16 -7.06 -6.72
CA LEU A 64 3.43 -6.99 -7.43
C LEU A 64 4.02 -8.38 -7.62
N ASP A 65 4.59 -8.66 -8.79
CA ASP A 65 5.36 -9.88 -9.05
C ASP A 65 6.74 -9.77 -8.41
N SER A 66 6.94 -10.46 -7.30
CA SER A 66 8.21 -10.48 -6.56
C SER A 66 9.28 -11.38 -7.15
N ALA A 67 8.96 -12.25 -8.12
CA ALA A 67 9.92 -13.07 -8.84
C ALA A 67 10.62 -12.28 -9.97
N SER A 68 9.96 -11.26 -10.51
CA SER A 68 10.51 -10.38 -11.55
C SER A 68 11.31 -9.21 -10.97
N LEU A 69 12.42 -8.87 -11.63
CA LEU A 69 13.21 -7.69 -11.28
C LEU A 69 12.36 -6.42 -11.41
N GLY A 70 12.44 -5.53 -10.41
CA GLY A 70 11.67 -4.29 -10.40
C GLY A 70 10.24 -4.43 -9.88
N LYS A 71 9.79 -5.64 -9.54
CA LYS A 71 8.49 -5.92 -8.93
C LYS A 71 7.31 -5.29 -9.68
N PRO A 72 7.12 -5.59 -10.98
CA PRO A 72 6.06 -4.99 -11.77
C PRO A 72 4.67 -5.30 -11.20
N ALA A 73 3.73 -4.38 -11.38
CA ALA A 73 2.35 -4.61 -10.99
C ALA A 73 1.71 -5.68 -11.87
N VAL A 74 0.88 -6.54 -11.27
CA VAL A 74 0.15 -7.59 -11.97
C VAL A 74 -1.35 -7.47 -11.73
N GLU A 75 -2.13 -7.86 -12.74
CA GLU A 75 -3.59 -7.93 -12.63
C GLU A 75 -4.01 -9.04 -11.66
N ALA A 76 -5.03 -8.77 -10.87
CA ALA A 76 -5.52 -9.66 -9.83
C ALA A 76 -7.03 -9.46 -9.62
N GLN A 77 -7.73 -10.55 -9.36
CA GLN A 77 -9.13 -10.47 -8.94
C GLN A 77 -9.20 -10.28 -7.42
N ILE A 78 -9.60 -9.09 -6.98
CA ILE A 78 -9.66 -8.73 -5.57
C ILE A 78 -11.11 -8.76 -5.06
N SER A 79 -11.31 -9.43 -3.93
CA SER A 79 -12.56 -9.40 -3.17
C SER A 79 -12.25 -9.40 -1.67
N GLY A 80 -13.15 -8.86 -0.85
CA GLY A 80 -12.91 -8.79 0.58
C GLY A 80 -14.07 -8.22 1.36
N GLN A 81 -13.92 -8.23 2.68
CA GLN A 81 -14.86 -7.66 3.63
C GLN A 81 -14.10 -7.06 4.80
N ALA A 82 -14.62 -5.98 5.37
CA ALA A 82 -14.17 -5.42 6.63
C ALA A 82 -15.11 -5.88 7.74
N LYS A 83 -14.57 -6.10 8.95
CA LYS A 83 -15.35 -6.48 10.13
C LYS A 83 -14.94 -5.62 11.32
N ASN A 84 -15.91 -5.03 12.02
CA ASN A 84 -15.65 -4.28 13.24
C ASN A 84 -15.61 -5.20 14.48
N LEU A 85 -15.21 -4.63 15.62
CA LEU A 85 -15.01 -5.41 16.86
C LEU A 85 -16.30 -6.02 17.43
N ILE A 86 -17.46 -5.44 17.12
CA ILE A 86 -18.77 -5.97 17.54
C ILE A 86 -19.35 -6.98 16.52
N GLY A 87 -18.61 -7.27 15.46
CA GLY A 87 -18.92 -8.36 14.54
C GLY A 87 -19.68 -8.00 13.27
N GLN A 88 -20.04 -6.73 13.08
CA GLN A 88 -20.68 -6.27 11.84
C GLN A 88 -19.67 -6.35 10.69
N THR A 89 -20.14 -6.86 9.55
CA THR A 89 -19.31 -7.08 8.37
C THR A 89 -19.82 -6.21 7.22
N GLN A 90 -18.91 -5.53 6.53
CA GLN A 90 -19.16 -4.75 5.32
C GLN A 90 -18.42 -5.41 4.16
N LYS A 91 -19.14 -5.74 3.08
CA LYS A 91 -18.52 -6.21 1.84
C LYS A 91 -17.79 -5.04 1.18
N LEU A 92 -16.55 -5.27 0.77
CA LEU A 92 -15.75 -4.29 0.04
C LEU A 92 -15.91 -4.53 -1.46
N THR A 93 -16.20 -3.46 -2.20
CA THR A 93 -16.24 -3.49 -3.66
C THR A 93 -15.03 -2.75 -4.18
N PHE A 94 -14.13 -3.48 -4.84
CA PHE A 94 -12.89 -2.92 -5.36
C PHE A 94 -13.09 -2.43 -6.80
N ARG A 95 -12.54 -1.24 -7.07
CA ARG A 95 -12.41 -0.67 -8.41
C ARG A 95 -10.95 -0.71 -8.83
N GLU A 96 -10.69 -1.29 -9.99
CA GLU A 96 -9.36 -1.30 -10.60
C GLU A 96 -9.05 0.06 -11.24
N VAL A 97 -7.83 0.53 -11.03
CA VAL A 97 -7.30 1.78 -11.57
C VAL A 97 -5.90 1.50 -12.12
N LYS A 98 -5.66 1.85 -13.39
CA LYS A 98 -4.35 1.73 -14.04
C LYS A 98 -3.77 3.12 -14.29
N GLU A 99 -2.55 3.37 -13.80
CA GLU A 99 -1.83 4.62 -14.00
C GLU A 99 -0.39 4.32 -14.44
N GLY A 100 -0.13 4.41 -15.74
CA GLY A 100 1.11 3.91 -16.34
C GLY A 100 1.25 2.41 -16.11
N ASP A 101 2.36 2.00 -15.50
CA ASP A 101 2.65 0.60 -15.16
C ASP A 101 2.12 0.18 -13.77
N ALA A 102 1.45 1.08 -13.05
CA ALA A 102 0.88 0.80 -11.74
C ALA A 102 -0.58 0.37 -11.84
N ILE A 103 -0.96 -0.63 -11.02
CA ILE A 103 -2.33 -1.12 -10.90
C ILE A 103 -2.74 -1.03 -9.43
N TYR A 104 -3.86 -0.34 -9.17
CA TYR A 104 -4.45 -0.16 -7.85
C TYR A 104 -5.86 -0.74 -7.80
N TYR A 105 -6.21 -1.31 -6.66
CA TYR A 105 -7.57 -1.72 -6.34
C TYR A 105 -8.05 -0.90 -5.15
N LEU A 106 -9.01 -0.01 -5.41
CA LEU A 106 -9.53 0.93 -4.42
C LEU A 106 -10.92 0.51 -3.93
N ALA A 107 -11.13 0.54 -2.62
CA ALA A 107 -12.45 0.40 -1.98
C ALA A 107 -12.65 1.50 -0.92
N GLU A 108 -13.91 1.90 -0.70
CA GLU A 108 -14.33 2.92 0.28
C GLU A 108 -15.37 2.37 1.29
#